data_AF-A0A3B8VXK7-F1
#
_entry.id   AF-A0A3B8VXK7-F1
#
_cell.length_a   1.000
_cell.length_b   1.000
_cell.length_c   1.000
_cell.angle_alpha   90.00
_cell.angle_beta   90.00
_cell.angle_gamma   90.00
#
_symmetry.space_group_name_H-M   'P 1'
#
loop_
_entity.id
_entity.type
_entity.pdbx_description
1 polymer ?
#
loop_
_entity_poly.entity_id
_entity_poly.type
_entity_poly.pdbx_seq_one_letter_code
_entity_poly.pdbx_strand_id
1 'polypeptide(L)'
;MKVLHVVPHYQDGLGYEENHLGFAQATLGVEVTIVTSTGIPHQWAAYSNNGVESTSNAGTVFDRGVTIRRLPPAIEVQSRSQLILKGLGTVFEDEFPDVLHLHAPIGGLTVQSLRFARTQRIPVVIDSHINYFNLRPFNMKKRVYYQAFARLILPFYRSVIKRFLPHTPDAETVLDRILKIDSDMVTQTSLGADASEFQFDSEARTRVTADLEIDPSAKLVLFAGRITPPKDIDVLIAACNTLWDKLDFHLLLVGPIDEEYKNQLAQQCDPTHSNR
;
A
#
# COMPACT_ATOMS: atom_id res chain seq x y z
N MET A 1 4.16 17.90 18.21
CA MET A 1 3.20 17.96 17.10
C MET A 1 2.41 16.67 17.11
N LYS A 2 1.09 16.74 16.98
CA LYS A 2 0.17 15.60 16.90
C LYS A 2 -0.28 15.38 15.47
N VAL A 3 -0.10 14.16 14.96
CA VAL A 3 -0.57 13.76 13.63
C VAL A 3 -1.61 12.66 13.78
N LEU A 4 -2.80 12.90 13.23
CA LEU A 4 -3.83 11.88 13.09
C LEU A 4 -3.76 11.31 11.68
N HIS A 5 -3.40 10.04 11.55
CA HIS A 5 -3.59 9.30 10.31
C HIS A 5 -4.98 8.69 10.27
N VAL A 6 -5.71 8.90 9.18
CA VAL A 6 -6.94 8.16 8.90
C VAL A 6 -6.69 7.20 7.76
N VAL A 7 -6.68 5.92 8.10
CA VAL A 7 -6.40 4.81 7.17
C VAL A 7 -7.70 4.03 6.98
N PRO A 8 -8.11 3.66 5.74
CA PRO A 8 -9.32 2.85 5.55
C PRO A 8 -9.26 1.51 6.30
N HIS A 9 -8.16 0.79 6.14
CA HIS A 9 -7.95 -0.51 6.74
C HIS A 9 -6.48 -0.62 7.14
N TYR A 10 -6.20 -1.32 8.24
CA TYR A 10 -4.86 -1.46 8.77
C TYR A 10 -4.74 -2.86 9.38
N GLN A 11 -3.76 -3.63 8.91
CA GLN A 11 -3.53 -5.00 9.36
C GLN A 11 -2.11 -5.08 9.93
N ASP A 12 -2.00 -5.51 11.18
CA ASP A 12 -0.70 -5.60 11.86
C ASP A 12 0.23 -6.60 11.16
N GLY A 13 1.53 -6.32 11.24
CA GLY A 13 2.59 -7.19 10.73
C GLY A 13 2.77 -7.20 9.21
N LEU A 14 1.99 -6.41 8.46
CA LEU A 14 2.21 -6.24 7.02
C LEU A 14 3.23 -5.12 6.76
N GLY A 15 3.99 -5.26 5.67
CA GLY A 15 4.99 -4.27 5.24
C GLY A 15 4.41 -3.08 4.47
N TYR A 16 3.21 -2.61 4.82
CA TYR A 16 2.57 -1.47 4.14
C TYR A 16 2.92 -0.13 4.81
N GLU A 17 2.73 0.99 4.10
CA GLU A 17 3.08 2.32 4.60
C GLU A 17 2.39 2.64 5.92
N GLU A 18 1.11 2.33 6.03
CA GLU A 18 0.34 2.57 7.25
C GLU A 18 0.95 1.87 8.48
N ASN A 19 1.65 0.74 8.27
CA ASN A 19 2.36 -0.04 9.28
C ASN A 19 3.79 0.42 9.58
N HIS A 20 4.32 1.43 8.90
CA HIS A 20 5.71 1.85 9.11
C HIS A 20 5.86 3.37 9.23
N LEU A 21 5.09 4.15 8.47
CA LEU A 21 5.21 5.60 8.46
C LEU A 21 4.93 6.21 9.84
N GLY A 22 3.87 5.76 10.52
CA GLY A 22 3.52 6.27 11.84
C GLY A 22 4.64 6.02 12.86
N PHE A 23 5.26 4.83 12.83
CA PHE A 23 6.38 4.50 13.71
C PHE A 23 7.62 5.32 13.37
N ALA A 24 7.95 5.48 12.08
CA ALA A 24 9.05 6.32 11.64
C ALA A 24 8.86 7.79 12.04
N GLN A 25 7.63 8.30 12.08
CA GLN A 25 7.34 9.63 12.59
C GLN A 25 7.47 9.71 14.12
N ALA A 26 7.04 8.66 14.83
CA ALA A 26 7.17 8.58 16.28
C ALA A 26 8.64 8.65 16.74
N THR A 27 9.57 8.03 16.01
CA THR A 27 11.02 8.14 16.32
C THR A 27 11.56 9.56 16.17
N LEU A 28 10.88 10.43 15.42
CA LEU A 28 11.20 11.85 15.27
C LEU A 28 10.53 12.72 16.34
N GLY A 29 9.87 12.12 17.35
CA GLY A 29 9.17 12.83 18.41
C GLY A 29 7.80 13.38 18.02
N VAL A 30 7.22 12.89 16.91
CA VAL A 30 5.82 13.18 16.54
C VAL A 30 4.90 12.30 17.35
N GLU A 31 3.86 12.88 17.94
CA GLU A 31 2.79 12.12 18.58
C GLU A 31 1.83 11.63 17.49
N VAL A 32 1.75 10.32 17.28
CA VAL A 32 1.00 9.74 16.16
C VAL A 32 -0.18 8.93 16.68
N THR A 33 -1.36 9.24 16.15
CA THR A 33 -2.55 8.39 16.28
C THR A 33 -2.98 7.91 14.90
N ILE A 34 -3.20 6.61 14.73
CA ILE A 34 -3.78 5.99 13.55
C ILE A 34 -5.21 5.61 13.89
N VAL A 35 -6.18 6.11 13.12
CA VAL A 35 -7.58 5.65 13.18
C VAL A 35 -7.91 4.85 11.93
N THR A 36 -8.52 3.69 12.13
CA THR A 36 -8.78 2.71 11.06
C THR A 36 -10.05 1.90 11.29
N SER A 37 -10.51 1.17 10.28
CA SER A 37 -11.69 0.30 10.40
C SER A 37 -11.35 -1.02 11.09
N THR A 38 -12.35 -1.58 11.78
CA THR A 38 -12.37 -3.01 12.13
C THR A 38 -12.63 -3.92 10.92
N GLY A 39 -13.08 -3.37 9.78
CA GLY A 39 -13.36 -4.13 8.57
C GLY A 39 -12.08 -4.68 7.92
N ILE A 40 -12.16 -5.90 7.40
CA ILE A 40 -11.05 -6.56 6.68
C ILE A 40 -11.35 -6.54 5.18
N PRO A 41 -10.52 -5.91 4.34
CA PRO A 41 -10.64 -5.98 2.89
C PRO A 41 -10.59 -7.43 2.40
N HIS A 42 -11.42 -7.77 1.41
CA HIS A 42 -11.40 -9.08 0.75
C HIS A 42 -10.00 -9.48 0.24
N GLN A 43 -9.17 -8.49 -0.13
CA GLN A 43 -7.80 -8.73 -0.61
C GLN A 43 -6.88 -9.27 0.50
N TRP A 44 -7.21 -9.00 1.76
CA TRP A 44 -6.46 -9.44 2.93
C TRP A 44 -7.00 -10.74 3.54
N ALA A 45 -8.22 -11.14 3.21
CA ALA A 45 -8.80 -12.43 3.60
C ALA A 45 -7.99 -13.64 3.09
N ALA A 46 -7.17 -13.47 2.05
CA ALA A 46 -6.23 -14.50 1.61
C ALA A 46 -5.03 -14.65 2.56
N TYR A 47 -4.63 -13.58 3.26
CA TYR A 47 -3.50 -13.57 4.19
C TYR A 47 -3.87 -14.08 5.58
N SER A 48 -5.15 -14.05 5.98
CA SER A 48 -5.61 -14.66 7.24
C SER A 48 -5.44 -16.19 7.26
N ASN A 49 -5.33 -16.83 6.10
CA ASN A 49 -5.01 -18.26 6.01
C ASN A 49 -3.52 -18.57 6.22
N ASN A 50 -2.64 -17.55 6.25
CA ASN A 50 -1.19 -17.71 6.39
C ASN A 50 -0.67 -17.38 7.81
N GLY A 51 -1.55 -17.43 8.82
CA GLY A 51 -1.13 -17.26 10.23
C GLY A 51 -1.00 -15.82 10.72
N VAL A 52 -1.34 -14.82 9.90
CA VAL A 52 -1.50 -13.43 10.38
C VAL A 52 -2.87 -13.33 11.07
N GLU A 53 -2.88 -13.28 12.40
CA GLU A 53 -4.11 -13.03 13.15
C GLU A 53 -4.70 -11.68 12.71
N SER A 54 -5.91 -11.72 12.13
CA SER A 54 -6.61 -10.49 11.79
C SER A 54 -7.27 -9.93 13.05
N THR A 55 -6.57 -9.06 13.76
CA THR A 55 -7.14 -8.31 14.88
C THR A 55 -8.07 -7.24 14.35
N SER A 56 -9.32 -7.64 14.12
CA SER A 56 -10.44 -6.78 13.71
C SER A 56 -11.23 -6.22 14.88
N ASN A 57 -10.80 -6.45 16.13
CA ASN A 57 -11.55 -5.99 17.28
C ASN A 57 -11.48 -4.46 17.41
N ALA A 58 -12.63 -3.84 17.68
CA ALA A 58 -12.71 -2.42 17.99
C ALA A 58 -11.94 -2.13 19.29
N GLY A 59 -11.32 -0.95 19.37
CA GLY A 59 -10.59 -0.53 20.55
C GLY A 59 -9.35 0.28 20.24
N THR A 60 -8.57 0.56 21.29
CA THR A 60 -7.32 1.31 21.21
C THR A 60 -6.17 0.41 21.64
N VAL A 61 -5.12 0.37 20.82
CA VAL A 61 -3.86 -0.33 21.11
C VAL A 61 -2.74 0.68 21.02
N PHE A 62 -1.72 0.54 21.87
CA PHE A 62 -0.48 1.28 21.75
C PHE A 62 0.61 0.31 21.29
N ASP A 63 1.21 0.59 20.13
CA ASP A 63 2.30 -0.19 19.56
C ASP A 63 3.43 0.76 19.14
N ARG A 64 4.69 0.40 19.43
CA ARG A 64 5.90 1.10 18.94
C ARG A 64 5.84 2.65 18.93
N GLY A 65 5.24 3.27 19.96
CA GLY A 65 5.15 4.75 20.06
C GLY A 65 3.94 5.38 19.36
N VAL A 66 3.01 4.58 18.84
CA VAL A 66 1.83 5.01 18.08
C VAL A 66 0.56 4.47 18.72
N THR A 67 -0.45 5.33 18.81
CA THR A 67 -1.80 4.94 19.24
C THR A 67 -2.61 4.49 18.03
N ILE A 68 -3.16 3.27 18.04
CA ILE A 68 -3.98 2.71 16.97
C ILE A 68 -5.41 2.54 17.47
N ARG A 69 -6.36 3.28 16.90
CA ARG A 69 -7.80 3.27 17.22
C ARG A 69 -8.60 2.61 16.11
N ARG A 70 -9.17 1.44 16.39
CA ARG A 70 -10.04 0.69 15.47
C ARG A 70 -11.50 0.99 15.74
N LEU A 71 -12.18 1.50 14.72
CA LEU A 71 -13.60 1.88 14.79
C LEU A 71 -14.47 0.96 13.92
N PRO A 72 -15.68 0.60 14.38
CA PRO A 72 -16.60 -0.16 13.55
C PRO A 72 -17.08 0.66 12.35
N PRO A 73 -17.23 0.04 11.16
CA PRO A 73 -17.82 0.71 10.01
C PRO A 73 -19.29 1.02 10.27
N ALA A 74 -19.71 2.26 10.01
CA ALA A 74 -21.11 2.61 9.86
C ALA A 74 -21.63 2.24 8.46
N ILE A 75 -20.76 2.37 7.45
CA ILE A 75 -21.00 1.96 6.06
C ILE A 75 -19.71 1.37 5.53
N GLU A 76 -19.77 0.19 4.92
CA GLU A 76 -18.65 -0.38 4.17
C GLU A 76 -19.15 -1.03 2.89
N VAL A 77 -18.67 -0.55 1.75
CA VAL A 77 -18.96 -1.10 0.43
C VAL A 77 -17.63 -1.27 -0.30
N GLN A 78 -17.00 -2.43 -0.09
CA GLN A 78 -15.65 -2.72 -0.60
C GLN A 78 -15.57 -2.59 -2.14
N SER A 79 -16.60 -3.03 -2.86
CA SER A 79 -16.68 -2.94 -4.33
C SER A 79 -16.66 -1.50 -4.87
N ARG A 80 -16.90 -0.50 -4.01
CA ARG A 80 -16.93 0.93 -4.35
C ARG A 80 -15.88 1.73 -3.57
N SER A 81 -15.02 1.07 -2.81
CA SER A 81 -14.04 1.72 -1.91
C SER A 81 -14.70 2.78 -1.03
N GLN A 82 -15.93 2.52 -0.56
CA GLN A 82 -16.65 3.43 0.33
C GLN A 82 -16.60 2.86 1.75
N LEU A 83 -16.14 3.70 2.67
CA LEU A 83 -16.08 3.40 4.09
C LEU A 83 -16.49 4.66 4.86
N ILE A 84 -17.28 4.50 5.91
CA ILE A 84 -17.63 5.55 6.88
C ILE A 84 -17.47 4.92 8.25
N LEU A 85 -16.74 5.56 9.16
CA LEU A 85 -16.49 5.03 10.50
C LEU A 85 -17.49 5.59 11.51
N LYS A 86 -18.01 4.73 12.39
CA LYS A 86 -18.81 5.16 13.54
C LYS A 86 -17.87 5.69 14.63
N GLY A 87 -18.18 6.86 15.19
CA GLY A 87 -17.39 7.45 16.27
C GLY A 87 -16.14 8.22 15.82
N LEU A 88 -15.92 8.40 14.52
CA LEU A 88 -14.76 9.17 14.03
C LEU A 88 -14.73 10.61 14.58
N GLY A 89 -15.89 11.24 14.78
CA GLY A 89 -15.96 12.58 15.36
C GLY A 89 -15.36 12.66 16.77
N THR A 90 -15.63 11.66 17.60
CA THR A 90 -15.06 11.56 18.95
C THR A 90 -13.54 11.44 18.90
N VAL A 91 -12.98 10.73 17.91
CA VAL A 91 -11.52 10.69 17.71
C VAL A 91 -10.96 12.08 17.41
N PHE A 92 -11.61 12.84 16.53
CA PHE A 92 -11.19 14.23 16.25
C PHE A 92 -11.30 15.15 17.48
N GLU A 93 -12.27 14.92 18.37
CA GLU A 93 -12.44 15.68 19.61
C GLU A 93 -11.40 15.28 20.68
N ASP A 94 -11.13 13.99 20.84
CA ASP A 94 -10.19 13.46 21.82
C ASP A 94 -8.73 13.79 21.45
N GLU A 95 -8.35 13.57 20.19
CA GLU A 95 -6.96 13.68 19.74
C GLU A 95 -6.57 15.14 19.45
N PHE A 96 -7.52 15.92 18.93
CA PHE A 96 -7.36 17.32 18.49
C PHE A 96 -6.00 17.56 17.77
N PRO A 97 -5.78 16.94 16.60
CA PRO A 97 -4.46 16.87 15.98
C PRO A 97 -4.03 18.19 15.35
N ASP A 98 -2.72 18.43 15.28
CA ASP A 98 -2.13 19.56 14.56
C ASP A 98 -2.21 19.37 13.04
N VAL A 99 -2.12 18.11 12.58
CA VAL A 99 -2.18 17.73 11.16
C VAL A 99 -3.01 16.46 10.99
N LEU A 100 -3.83 16.44 9.95
CA LEU A 100 -4.54 15.25 9.49
C LEU A 100 -3.81 14.67 8.27
N HIS A 101 -3.43 13.40 8.33
CA HIS A 101 -2.85 12.65 7.21
C HIS A 101 -3.86 11.61 6.71
N LEU A 102 -4.36 11.79 5.48
CA LEU A 102 -5.33 10.88 4.87
C LEU A 102 -4.66 9.93 3.89
N HIS A 103 -4.98 8.64 4.01
CA HIS A 103 -4.41 7.59 3.15
C HIS A 103 -5.22 7.28 1.87
N ALA A 104 -6.01 8.26 1.42
CA ALA A 104 -6.79 8.19 0.19
C ALA A 104 -7.33 9.57 -0.24
N PRO A 105 -7.13 10.00 -1.49
CA PRO A 105 -7.65 11.28 -2.01
C PRO A 105 -9.15 11.25 -2.30
N ILE A 106 -9.78 10.08 -2.29
CA ILE A 106 -11.19 9.89 -2.63
C ILE A 106 -11.87 8.86 -1.73
N GLY A 107 -13.19 8.99 -1.57
CA GLY A 107 -14.01 8.00 -0.86
C GLY A 107 -14.79 8.60 0.31
N GLY A 108 -15.69 7.80 0.87
CA GLY A 108 -16.53 8.20 2.00
C GLY A 108 -15.71 8.66 3.21
N LEU A 109 -14.65 7.92 3.56
CA LEU A 109 -13.84 8.19 4.73
C LEU A 109 -13.05 9.50 4.57
N THR A 110 -12.54 9.76 3.37
CA THR A 110 -11.92 11.04 3.00
C THR A 110 -12.90 12.19 3.22
N VAL A 111 -14.14 12.09 2.70
CA VAL A 111 -15.15 13.14 2.89
C VAL A 111 -15.53 13.33 4.36
N GLN A 112 -15.71 12.22 5.08
CA GLN A 112 -16.03 12.24 6.51
C GLN A 112 -14.94 12.97 7.31
N SER A 113 -13.68 12.66 7.03
CA SER A 113 -12.52 13.25 7.71
C SER A 113 -12.30 14.71 7.34
N LEU A 114 -12.44 15.06 6.05
CA LEU A 114 -12.35 16.44 5.57
C LEU A 114 -13.42 17.34 6.20
N ARG A 115 -14.61 16.80 6.48
CA ARG A 115 -15.67 17.54 7.20
C ARG A 115 -15.22 17.96 8.59
N PHE A 116 -14.64 17.04 9.37
CA PHE A 116 -14.13 17.34 10.70
C PHE A 116 -12.93 18.27 10.67
N ALA A 117 -11.97 18.01 9.77
CA ALA A 117 -10.81 18.88 9.56
C ALA A 117 -11.21 20.31 9.20
N ARG A 118 -12.22 20.49 8.35
CA ARG A 118 -12.74 21.82 8.00
C ARG A 118 -13.36 22.52 9.20
N THR A 119 -14.19 21.83 9.99
CA THR A 119 -14.83 22.40 11.17
C THR A 119 -13.80 22.85 12.22
N GLN A 120 -12.76 22.05 12.43
CA GLN A 120 -11.70 22.32 13.41
C GLN A 120 -10.52 23.11 12.82
N ARG A 121 -10.54 23.43 11.51
CA ARG A 121 -9.47 24.11 10.75
C ARG A 121 -8.11 23.40 10.79
N ILE A 122 -8.13 22.07 10.84
CA ILE A 122 -6.92 21.24 10.82
C ILE A 122 -6.36 21.20 9.39
N PRO A 123 -5.06 21.49 9.17
CA PRO A 123 -4.42 21.30 7.87
C PRO A 123 -4.35 19.81 7.50
N VAL A 124 -4.63 19.51 6.24
CA VAL A 124 -4.71 18.13 5.73
C VAL A 124 -3.64 17.88 4.69
N VAL A 125 -2.92 16.77 4.87
CA VAL A 125 -2.06 16.17 3.85
C VAL A 125 -2.70 14.86 3.41
N ILE A 126 -2.66 14.57 2.12
CA ILE A 126 -3.33 13.40 1.56
C ILE A 126 -2.34 12.63 0.71
N ASP A 127 -1.95 11.44 1.13
CA ASP A 127 -1.16 10.57 0.27
C ASP A 127 -2.02 9.90 -0.81
N SER A 128 -1.35 9.29 -1.79
CA SER A 128 -2.03 8.56 -2.84
C SER A 128 -1.30 7.32 -3.29
N HIS A 129 -1.94 6.18 -3.04
CA HIS A 129 -1.60 4.86 -3.58
C HIS A 129 -2.43 4.48 -4.81
N ILE A 130 -3.22 5.43 -5.33
CA ILE A 130 -4.16 5.14 -6.40
C ILE A 130 -3.41 4.93 -7.70
N ASN A 131 -3.70 3.84 -8.39
CA ASN A 131 -3.22 3.60 -9.74
C ASN A 131 -4.40 3.61 -10.73
N TYR A 132 -4.09 3.87 -12.00
CA TYR A 132 -5.09 4.00 -13.06
C TYR A 132 -5.86 2.68 -13.28
N PHE A 133 -5.17 1.55 -13.11
CA PHE A 133 -5.74 0.20 -13.23
C PHE A 133 -6.80 -0.11 -12.17
N ASN A 134 -6.59 0.30 -10.92
CA ASN A 134 -7.53 0.09 -9.81
C ASN A 134 -8.77 0.98 -9.95
N LEU A 135 -8.60 2.21 -10.45
CA LEU A 135 -9.72 3.12 -10.68
C LEU A 135 -10.70 2.58 -11.72
N ARG A 136 -10.19 1.92 -12.78
CA ARG A 136 -10.99 1.52 -13.96
C ARG A 136 -11.92 2.66 -14.43
N PRO A 137 -11.39 3.84 -14.78
CA PRO A 137 -12.17 5.04 -15.07
C PRO A 137 -13.02 4.95 -16.36
N PHE A 138 -12.89 3.86 -17.12
CA PHE A 138 -13.66 3.59 -18.33
C PHE A 138 -15.16 3.36 -18.07
N ASN A 139 -15.55 3.02 -16.84
CA ASN A 139 -16.96 2.93 -16.47
C ASN A 139 -17.55 4.34 -16.29
N MET A 140 -18.61 4.66 -17.04
CA MET A 140 -19.25 5.98 -17.00
C MET A 140 -19.70 6.40 -15.59
N LYS A 141 -20.23 5.47 -14.78
CA LYS A 141 -20.63 5.78 -13.40
C LYS A 141 -19.43 6.21 -12.55
N LYS A 142 -18.30 5.52 -12.70
CA LYS A 142 -17.06 5.86 -12.00
C LYS A 142 -16.48 7.17 -12.51
N ARG A 143 -16.50 7.41 -13.83
CA ARG A 143 -16.06 8.67 -14.42
C ARG A 143 -16.85 9.85 -13.87
N VAL A 144 -18.18 9.74 -13.81
CA VAL A 144 -19.04 10.77 -13.21
C VAL A 144 -18.71 10.97 -11.73
N TYR A 145 -18.53 9.87 -10.98
CA TYR A 145 -18.15 9.93 -9.56
C TYR A 145 -16.82 10.69 -9.34
N TYR A 146 -15.75 10.33 -10.06
CA TYR A 146 -14.46 11.00 -9.92
C TYR A 146 -14.51 12.46 -10.39
N GLN A 147 -15.25 12.75 -11.46
CA GLN A 147 -15.44 14.13 -11.92
C GLN A 147 -16.24 14.97 -10.92
N ALA A 148 -17.25 14.39 -10.27
CA ALA A 148 -17.98 15.07 -9.20
C ALA A 148 -17.07 15.34 -8.00
N PHE A 149 -16.22 14.36 -7.64
CA PHE A 149 -15.24 14.54 -6.57
C PHE A 149 -14.25 15.67 -6.88
N ALA A 150 -13.68 15.67 -8.09
CA ALA A 150 -12.75 16.67 -8.59
C ALA A 150 -13.35 18.09 -8.66
N ARG A 151 -14.60 18.22 -9.11
CA ARG A 151 -15.21 19.52 -9.38
C ARG A 151 -16.02 20.09 -8.22
N LEU A 152 -16.50 19.24 -7.31
CA LEU A 152 -17.41 19.66 -6.23
C LEU A 152 -16.79 19.45 -4.85
N ILE A 153 -16.30 18.24 -4.58
CA ILE A 153 -15.87 17.86 -3.23
C ILE A 153 -14.50 18.45 -2.89
N LEU A 154 -13.49 18.23 -3.72
CA LEU A 154 -12.14 18.74 -3.45
C LEU A 154 -12.07 20.27 -3.38
N PRO A 155 -12.69 21.04 -4.30
CA PRO A 155 -12.70 22.50 -4.21
C PRO A 155 -13.40 23.00 -2.95
N PHE A 156 -14.47 22.33 -2.51
CA PHE A 156 -15.17 22.67 -1.27
C PHE A 156 -14.24 22.56 -0.05
N TYR A 157 -13.36 21.57 0.00
CA TYR A 157 -12.40 21.37 1.09
C TYR A 157 -11.01 21.99 0.87
N ARG A 158 -10.79 22.72 -0.24
CA ARG A 158 -9.47 23.28 -0.62
C ARG A 158 -8.79 24.10 0.49
N SER A 159 -9.56 24.78 1.34
CA SER A 159 -8.99 25.64 2.40
C SER A 159 -8.15 24.88 3.43
N VAL A 160 -8.48 23.61 3.69
CA VAL A 160 -7.77 22.77 4.67
C VAL A 160 -6.75 21.84 4.03
N ILE A 161 -6.98 21.42 2.79
CA ILE A 161 -6.03 20.56 2.04
C ILE A 161 -4.78 21.38 1.70
N LYS A 162 -3.62 20.92 2.15
CA LYS A 162 -2.33 21.60 1.96
C LYS A 162 -1.46 20.96 0.91
N ARG A 163 -1.42 19.62 0.87
CA ARG A 163 -0.61 18.86 -0.10
C ARG A 163 -1.22 17.50 -0.42
N PHE A 164 -0.93 17.04 -1.62
CA PHE A 164 -1.08 15.65 -2.03
C PHE A 164 0.28 14.98 -2.19
N LEU A 165 0.43 13.75 -1.68
CA LEU A 165 1.67 12.99 -1.68
C LEU A 165 1.53 11.68 -2.47
N PRO A 166 1.52 11.73 -3.82
CA PRO A 166 1.57 10.52 -4.63
C PRO A 166 2.91 9.78 -4.47
N HIS A 167 2.86 8.45 -4.29
CA HIS A 167 4.06 7.61 -4.15
C HIS A 167 4.60 7.06 -5.47
N THR A 168 3.84 7.21 -6.57
CA THR A 168 4.21 6.70 -7.89
C THR A 168 3.85 7.70 -8.97
N PRO A 169 4.56 7.70 -10.12
CA PRO A 169 4.19 8.54 -11.26
C PRO A 169 2.77 8.29 -11.78
N ASP A 170 2.25 7.07 -11.62
CA ASP A 170 0.87 6.75 -12.01
C ASP A 170 -0.15 7.38 -11.04
N ALA A 171 0.14 7.40 -9.74
CA ALA A 171 -0.68 8.10 -8.76
C ALA A 171 -0.70 9.61 -9.02
N GLU A 172 0.45 10.21 -9.33
CA GLU A 172 0.54 11.62 -9.74
C GLU A 172 -0.30 11.88 -11.01
N THR A 173 -0.21 10.99 -12.00
CA THR A 173 -1.00 11.08 -13.24
C THR A 173 -2.50 11.03 -12.96
N VAL A 174 -2.94 10.23 -11.99
CA VAL A 174 -4.34 10.19 -11.53
C VAL A 174 -4.75 11.51 -10.91
N LEU A 175 -3.93 12.08 -10.02
CA LEU A 175 -4.22 13.36 -9.36
C LEU A 175 -4.39 14.48 -10.39
N ASP A 176 -3.47 14.59 -11.35
CA ASP A 176 -3.53 15.58 -12.43
C ASP A 176 -4.73 15.30 -13.37
N ARG A 177 -4.73 14.14 -14.04
CA ARG A 177 -5.63 13.93 -15.18
C ARG A 177 -7.08 13.65 -14.76
N ILE A 178 -7.29 12.98 -13.64
CA ILE A 178 -8.62 12.54 -13.19
C ILE A 178 -9.16 13.51 -12.13
N LEU A 179 -8.37 13.79 -11.09
CA LEU A 179 -8.82 14.62 -9.97
C LEU A 179 -8.59 16.12 -10.18
N LYS A 180 -7.87 16.51 -11.25
CA LYS A 180 -7.62 17.91 -11.62
C LYS A 180 -6.95 18.70 -10.48
N ILE A 181 -5.98 18.07 -9.83
CA ILE A 181 -5.18 18.70 -8.79
C ILE A 181 -4.06 19.54 -9.43
N ASP A 182 -3.95 20.79 -9.00
CA ASP A 182 -2.89 21.70 -9.44
C ASP A 182 -1.51 21.19 -9.01
N SER A 183 -0.50 21.28 -9.87
CA SER A 183 0.83 20.70 -9.62
C SER A 183 1.57 21.33 -8.43
N ASP A 184 1.26 22.58 -8.07
CA ASP A 184 1.81 23.26 -6.89
C ASP A 184 1.30 22.68 -5.56
N MET A 185 0.19 21.93 -5.60
CA MET A 185 -0.38 21.20 -4.47
C MET A 185 0.19 19.78 -4.35
N VAL A 186 0.97 19.32 -5.32
CA VAL A 186 1.52 17.96 -5.37
C VAL A 186 2.97 17.97 -4.89
N THR A 187 3.35 16.94 -4.13
CA THR A 187 4.74 16.68 -3.78
C THR A 187 4.98 15.20 -3.89
N GLN A 188 5.69 14.81 -4.96
CA GLN A 188 6.01 13.41 -5.20
C GLN A 188 6.84 12.87 -4.03
N THR A 189 6.39 11.74 -3.48
CA THR A 189 7.11 11.01 -2.43
C THR A 189 7.43 9.61 -2.93
N SER A 190 8.24 8.89 -2.16
CA SER A 190 8.53 7.48 -2.37
C SER A 190 8.31 6.73 -1.07
N LEU A 191 7.90 5.47 -1.17
CA LEU A 191 7.89 4.59 -0.01
C LEU A 191 9.32 4.30 0.44
N GLY A 192 9.51 4.26 1.76
CA GLY A 192 10.74 3.79 2.37
C GLY A 192 10.71 2.28 2.64
N ALA A 193 11.83 1.76 3.12
CA ALA A 193 11.93 0.44 3.72
C ALA A 193 12.61 0.57 5.09
N ASP A 194 12.33 -0.36 6.00
CA ASP A 194 13.01 -0.38 7.29
C ASP A 194 14.45 -0.85 7.10
N ALA A 195 15.40 0.08 7.14
CA ALA A 195 16.81 -0.22 6.97
C ALA A 195 17.39 -1.08 8.12
N SER A 196 16.68 -1.22 9.24
CA SER A 196 17.06 -2.16 10.30
C SER A 196 16.65 -3.60 9.98
N GLU A 197 15.66 -3.80 9.12
CA GLU A 197 15.19 -5.12 8.68
C GLU A 197 15.80 -5.51 7.32
N PHE A 198 15.80 -4.59 6.36
CA PHE A 198 16.29 -4.81 5.00
C PHE A 198 17.80 -4.57 4.90
N GLN A 199 18.57 -5.47 5.52
CA GLN A 199 20.02 -5.49 5.51
C GLN A 199 20.55 -6.70 4.76
N PHE A 200 21.73 -6.56 4.16
CA PHE A 200 22.42 -7.73 3.60
C PHE A 200 22.89 -8.65 4.72
N ASP A 201 22.49 -9.92 4.66
CA ASP A 201 22.89 -10.96 5.60
C ASP A 201 23.67 -12.05 4.85
N SER A 202 24.99 -12.09 5.09
CA SER A 202 25.89 -13.08 4.49
C SER A 202 25.67 -14.50 5.00
N GLU A 203 25.22 -14.67 6.25
CA GLU A 203 24.93 -15.98 6.82
C GLU A 203 23.63 -16.54 6.25
N ALA A 204 22.60 -15.70 6.11
CA ALA A 204 21.37 -16.05 5.41
C ALA A 204 21.65 -16.41 3.94
N ARG A 205 22.48 -15.63 3.23
CA ARG A 205 22.91 -15.98 1.86
C ARG A 205 23.52 -17.38 1.81
N THR A 206 24.54 -17.63 2.64
CA THR A 206 25.26 -18.91 2.66
C THR A 206 24.33 -20.09 2.91
N ARG A 207 23.42 -19.93 3.88
CA ARG A 207 22.41 -20.93 4.24
C ARG A 207 21.44 -21.19 3.10
N VAL A 208 20.84 -20.15 2.52
CA VAL A 208 19.87 -20.28 1.42
C VAL A 208 20.51 -20.89 0.17
N THR A 209 21.75 -20.50 -0.16
CA THR A 209 22.46 -21.11 -1.30
C THR A 209 22.75 -22.59 -1.04
N ALA A 210 23.13 -22.98 0.19
CA ALA A 210 23.35 -24.38 0.54
C ALA A 210 22.05 -25.19 0.48
N ASP A 211 20.94 -24.66 1.02
CA ASP A 211 19.63 -25.32 1.02
C ASP A 211 19.07 -25.53 -0.40
N LEU A 212 19.42 -24.64 -1.33
CA LEU A 212 19.02 -24.70 -2.74
C LEU A 212 20.04 -25.40 -3.65
N GLU A 213 21.13 -25.93 -3.09
CA GLU A 213 22.23 -26.56 -3.83
C GLU A 213 22.87 -25.63 -4.90
N ILE A 214 22.88 -24.32 -4.62
CA ILE A 214 23.46 -23.28 -5.47
C ILE A 214 24.87 -22.96 -4.96
N ASP A 215 25.85 -22.86 -5.88
CA ASP A 215 27.20 -22.42 -5.53
C ASP A 215 27.15 -21.00 -4.89
N PRO A 216 27.75 -20.77 -3.70
CA PRO A 216 27.73 -19.45 -3.06
C PRO A 216 28.31 -18.30 -3.92
N SER A 217 29.20 -18.64 -4.86
CA SER A 217 29.81 -17.73 -5.83
C SER A 217 28.98 -17.53 -7.10
N ALA A 218 27.90 -18.29 -7.27
CA ALA A 218 27.00 -18.16 -8.41
C ALA A 218 26.37 -16.76 -8.48
N LYS A 219 26.20 -16.30 -9.71
CA LYS A 219 25.41 -15.10 -10.00
C LYS A 219 23.94 -15.48 -9.93
N LEU A 220 23.14 -14.69 -9.22
CA LEU A 220 21.72 -14.93 -9.03
C LEU A 220 20.92 -13.77 -9.61
N VAL A 221 19.95 -14.11 -10.46
CA VAL A 221 18.84 -13.24 -10.84
C VAL A 221 17.67 -13.61 -9.93
N LEU A 222 17.20 -12.66 -9.13
CA LEU A 222 16.13 -12.88 -8.16
C LEU A 222 14.87 -12.14 -8.58
N PHE A 223 13.75 -12.86 -8.64
CA PHE A 223 12.42 -12.27 -8.55
C PHE A 223 11.84 -12.58 -7.17
N ALA A 224 11.35 -11.56 -6.47
CA ALA A 224 10.65 -11.73 -5.20
C ALA A 224 9.31 -10.97 -5.24
N GLY A 225 8.21 -11.70 -5.09
CA GLY A 225 6.86 -11.15 -5.08
C GLY A 225 5.80 -12.15 -5.52
N ARG A 226 4.53 -11.74 -5.52
CA ARG A 226 3.44 -12.57 -6.05
C ARG A 226 3.67 -12.83 -7.54
N ILE A 227 3.78 -14.09 -7.92
CA ILE A 227 4.02 -14.51 -9.31
C ILE A 227 2.66 -14.58 -9.99
N THR A 228 2.36 -13.56 -10.81
CA THR A 228 1.09 -13.42 -11.51
C THR A 228 1.33 -12.92 -12.93
N PRO A 229 0.42 -13.18 -13.90
CA PRO A 229 0.63 -12.77 -15.29
C PRO A 229 0.98 -11.29 -15.49
N PRO A 230 0.38 -10.31 -14.77
CA PRO A 230 0.76 -8.90 -14.91
C PRO A 230 2.18 -8.55 -14.43
N LYS A 231 2.95 -9.52 -13.91
CA LYS A 231 4.35 -9.36 -13.54
C LYS A 231 5.31 -9.84 -14.63
N ASP A 232 4.79 -10.30 -15.77
CA ASP A 232 5.56 -10.66 -16.97
C ASP A 232 6.71 -11.65 -16.67
N ILE A 233 6.45 -12.65 -15.81
CA ILE A 233 7.46 -13.63 -15.38
C ILE A 233 7.83 -14.60 -16.52
N ASP A 234 6.88 -14.88 -17.40
CA ASP A 234 7.12 -15.55 -18.67
C ASP A 234 8.15 -14.81 -19.54
N VAL A 235 8.08 -13.47 -19.59
CA VAL A 235 9.06 -12.65 -20.31
C VAL A 235 10.44 -12.74 -19.65
N LEU A 236 10.49 -12.75 -18.32
CA LEU A 236 11.75 -12.94 -17.57
C LEU A 236 12.38 -14.31 -17.86
N ILE A 237 11.60 -15.39 -17.82
CA ILE A 237 12.07 -16.75 -18.12
C ILE A 237 12.58 -16.83 -19.56
N ALA A 238 11.83 -16.29 -20.53
CA ALA A 238 12.23 -16.28 -21.94
C ALA A 238 13.54 -15.51 -22.17
N ALA A 239 13.74 -14.39 -21.47
CA ALA A 239 15.00 -13.65 -21.49
C ALA A 239 16.15 -14.49 -20.92
N CYS A 240 15.93 -15.21 -19.81
CA CYS A 240 16.94 -16.07 -19.19
C CYS A 240 17.34 -17.24 -20.10
N ASN A 241 16.37 -17.92 -20.71
CA ASN A 241 16.59 -18.98 -21.71
C ASN A 241 17.54 -18.52 -22.83
N THR A 242 17.39 -17.28 -23.30
CA THR A 242 18.22 -16.73 -24.39
C THR A 242 19.65 -16.38 -23.95
N LEU A 243 19.88 -16.23 -22.64
CA LEU A 243 21.13 -15.76 -22.06
C LEU A 243 21.97 -16.86 -21.41
N TRP A 244 21.40 -18.01 -21.05
CA TRP A 244 22.12 -19.10 -20.36
C TRP A 244 23.24 -19.74 -21.18
N ASP A 245 23.17 -19.69 -22.51
CA ASP A 245 24.26 -20.10 -23.39
C ASP A 245 25.46 -19.13 -23.36
N LYS A 246 25.25 -17.91 -22.85
CA LYS A 246 26.22 -16.80 -22.92
C LYS A 246 26.71 -16.37 -21.55
N LEU A 247 25.90 -16.58 -20.50
CA LEU A 247 26.15 -16.10 -19.15
C LEU A 247 25.87 -17.22 -18.15
N ASP A 248 26.74 -17.34 -17.16
CA ASP A 248 26.58 -18.29 -16.06
C ASP A 248 25.90 -17.61 -14.87
N PHE A 249 24.62 -17.92 -14.67
CA PHE A 249 23.80 -17.40 -13.58
C PHE A 249 22.60 -18.33 -13.32
N HIS A 250 22.03 -18.22 -12.13
CA HIS A 250 20.80 -18.91 -11.74
C HIS A 250 19.61 -17.94 -11.65
N LEU A 251 18.40 -18.40 -11.97
CA LEU A 251 17.14 -17.67 -11.79
C LEU A 251 16.39 -18.22 -10.57
N LEU A 252 16.19 -17.39 -9.56
CA LEU A 252 15.38 -17.73 -8.39
C LEU A 252 14.07 -16.92 -8.41
N LEU A 253 12.94 -17.62 -8.46
CA LEU A 253 11.59 -17.02 -8.41
C LEU A 253 10.96 -17.32 -7.05
N VAL A 254 10.74 -16.28 -6.24
CA VAL A 254 10.22 -16.39 -4.86
C VAL A 254 8.88 -15.71 -4.74
N GLY A 255 7.87 -16.47 -4.32
CA GLY A 255 6.59 -15.95 -3.86
C GLY A 255 5.41 -16.84 -4.23
N PRO A 256 4.19 -16.46 -3.79
CA PRO A 256 3.01 -17.26 -4.06
C PRO A 256 2.67 -17.23 -5.55
N ILE A 257 2.29 -18.39 -6.06
CA ILE A 257 1.92 -18.64 -7.45
C ILE A 257 0.68 -19.55 -7.46
N ASP A 258 -0.21 -19.32 -8.41
CA ASP A 258 -1.31 -20.24 -8.70
C ASP A 258 -0.80 -21.45 -9.48
N GLU A 259 -1.36 -22.63 -9.22
CA GLU A 259 -0.90 -23.89 -9.83
C GLU A 259 -1.09 -23.92 -11.35
N GLU A 260 -2.15 -23.29 -11.88
CA GLU A 260 -2.33 -23.20 -13.33
C GLU A 260 -1.19 -22.38 -13.96
N TYR A 261 -0.92 -21.18 -13.42
CA TYR A 261 0.16 -20.34 -13.92
C TYR A 261 1.55 -20.95 -13.71
N LYS A 262 1.78 -21.64 -12.59
CA LYS A 262 3.02 -22.38 -12.32
C LYS A 262 3.30 -23.44 -13.39
N ASN A 263 2.29 -24.22 -13.76
CA ASN A 263 2.41 -25.22 -14.82
C ASN A 263 2.71 -24.60 -16.18
N GLN A 264 2.13 -23.43 -16.48
CA GLN A 264 2.43 -22.69 -17.71
C GLN A 264 3.88 -22.20 -17.75
N LEU A 265 4.38 -21.63 -16.65
CA LEU A 265 5.77 -21.18 -16.56
C LEU A 265 6.77 -22.35 -16.63
N ALA A 266 6.46 -23.47 -15.98
CA ALA A 266 7.32 -24.66 -16.00
C ALA A 266 7.51 -25.23 -17.41
N GLN A 267 6.53 -25.10 -18.31
CA GLN A 267 6.65 -25.51 -19.71
C GLN A 267 7.59 -24.61 -20.53
N GLN A 268 7.89 -23.40 -20.05
CA GLN A 268 8.80 -22.47 -20.70
C GLN A 268 10.24 -22.62 -20.21
N CYS A 269 10.47 -23.27 -19.06
CA CYS A 269 11.81 -23.55 -18.59
C CYS A 269 12.50 -24.55 -19.54
N ASP A 270 13.65 -24.17 -20.09
CA ASP A 270 14.42 -25.10 -20.91
C ASP A 270 14.96 -26.24 -20.04
N PRO A 271 14.60 -27.52 -20.32
CA PRO A 271 15.04 -28.65 -19.51
C PRO A 271 16.58 -28.81 -19.50
N THR A 272 17.28 -28.30 -20.51
CA THR A 272 18.76 -28.29 -20.57
C THR A 272 19.39 -27.36 -19.53
N HIS A 273 18.59 -26.46 -18.96
CA HIS A 273 18.99 -25.50 -17.93
C HIS A 273 18.22 -25.70 -16.62
N SER A 274 17.58 -26.85 -16.41
CA SER A 274 16.69 -27.09 -15.24
C SER A 274 17.34 -26.90 -13.85
N ASN A 275 18.67 -26.91 -13.76
CA ASN A 275 19.42 -26.62 -12.53
C ASN A 275 19.97 -25.17 -12.46
N ARG A 276 19.61 -24.31 -13.40
CA ARG A 276 20.00 -22.89 -13.51
C ARG A 276 18.75 -22.02 -13.46
#